data_AF-A0A9P8GBM9-F1
#
_entry.id   AF-A0A9P8GBM9-F1
#
_cell.length_a   1.000
_cell.length_b   1.000
_cell.length_c   1.000
_cell.angle_alpha   90.00
_cell.angle_beta   90.00
_cell.angle_gamma   90.00
#
_symmetry.space_group_name_H-M   'P 1'
#
loop_
_entity.id
_entity.type
_entity.pdbx_description
1 polymer ?
#
loop_
_entity_poly.entity_id
_entity_poly.type
_entity_poly.pdbx_seq_one_letter_code
_entity_poly.pdbx_strand_id
1 'polypeptide(L)'
;MKFLCLHGAYGNIAAFRVQLKPMMDLLESDGSASFEFIQGRVSVAPPPGFESYFGPKPHFRFLKDRGEAEASAVEGIRVFPEAETPEDALRALMPKDDMQVGFADARGLALDQLYEALDADPEISGIIGYSEGASAAATLVYDEQERMRSEGYVPRIKAAIFFMGWPALTAENVPALSDEIENLLEVPSLHIVGANDPYKDGALALYNIFDDNMAVFFDSAGGHTIPRHGKLLQELAQAVKDLIADVPEDNCVAPAVVAKRLDSAVDIPNLSSLKIENM
;
A
#
# COMPACT_ATOMS: atom_id res chain seq x y z
N MET A 1 0.15 17.14 -9.04
CA MET A 1 -0.53 15.83 -8.86
C MET A 1 -1.15 15.74 -7.47
N LYS A 2 -2.34 15.15 -7.29
CA LYS A 2 -2.96 14.97 -5.96
C LYS A 2 -2.74 13.55 -5.45
N PHE A 3 -2.22 13.43 -4.23
CA PHE A 3 -1.86 12.16 -3.60
C PHE A 3 -2.80 11.79 -2.46
N LEU A 4 -3.27 10.54 -2.45
CA LEU A 4 -3.89 9.92 -1.27
C LEU A 4 -2.80 9.41 -0.33
N CYS A 5 -2.85 9.78 0.94
CA CYS A 5 -1.79 9.52 1.92
C CYS A 5 -2.25 8.54 3.01
N LEU A 6 -1.56 7.41 3.14
CA LEU A 6 -1.85 6.31 4.06
C LEU A 6 -0.74 6.18 5.14
N HIS A 7 -1.11 6.37 6.40
CA HIS A 7 -0.20 6.20 7.54
C HIS A 7 0.15 4.72 7.78
N GLY A 8 1.24 4.48 8.52
CA GLY A 8 1.65 3.12 8.93
C GLY A 8 0.81 2.50 10.05
N ALA A 9 1.10 1.25 10.37
CA ALA A 9 0.40 0.53 11.44
C ALA A 9 0.52 1.28 12.78
N TYR A 10 -0.53 1.22 13.58
CA TYR A 10 -0.64 1.99 14.84
C TYR A 10 -0.48 3.50 14.63
N GLY A 11 -0.77 4.00 13.42
CA GLY A 11 -0.67 5.42 13.08
C GLY A 11 -2.00 6.16 13.18
N ASN A 12 -1.93 7.47 12.97
CA ASN A 12 -3.11 8.31 12.74
C ASN A 12 -2.74 9.49 11.81
N ILE A 13 -3.76 10.16 11.28
CA ILE A 13 -3.58 11.29 10.36
C ILE A 13 -2.71 12.40 10.98
N ALA A 14 -2.92 12.73 12.25
CA ALA A 14 -2.22 13.84 12.89
C ALA A 14 -0.70 13.60 12.96
N ALA A 15 -0.30 12.41 13.40
CA ALA A 15 1.12 12.02 13.45
C ALA A 15 1.73 11.93 12.05
N PHE A 16 1.01 11.33 11.10
CA PHE A 16 1.53 11.14 9.75
C PHE A 16 1.70 12.46 8.99
N ARG A 17 0.76 13.40 9.15
CA ARG A 17 0.89 14.78 8.64
C ARG A 17 2.16 15.44 9.17
N VAL A 18 2.48 15.30 10.47
CA VAL A 18 3.72 15.85 11.05
C VAL A 18 4.98 15.20 10.48
N GLN A 19 4.92 13.90 10.15
CA GLN A 19 6.06 13.19 9.55
C GLN A 19 6.32 13.65 8.12
N LEU A 20 5.27 13.79 7.29
CA LEU A 20 5.38 14.20 5.88
C LEU A 20 5.52 15.71 5.67
N LYS A 21 5.12 16.54 6.65
CA LYS A 21 5.04 18.02 6.54
C LYS A 21 6.24 18.67 5.84
N PRO A 22 7.51 18.34 6.16
CA PRO A 22 8.63 19.02 5.52
C PRO A 22 8.73 18.76 4.01
N MET A 23 8.37 17.55 3.55
CA MET A 23 8.33 17.22 2.12
C MET A 23 7.11 17.86 1.46
N MET A 24 5.96 17.80 2.13
CA MET A 24 4.73 18.45 1.64
C MET A 24 4.95 19.94 1.41
N ASP A 25 5.58 20.66 2.35
CA ASP A 25 5.82 22.09 2.23
C ASP A 25 6.65 22.43 0.98
N LEU A 26 7.65 21.61 0.66
CA LEU A 26 8.47 21.81 -0.55
C LEU A 26 7.68 21.59 -1.82
N LEU A 27 6.80 20.58 -1.85
CA LEU A 27 6.01 20.20 -3.03
C LEU A 27 4.76 21.08 -3.23
N GLU A 28 4.18 21.59 -2.14
CA GLU A 28 3.06 22.54 -2.18
C GLU A 28 3.54 23.94 -2.56
N SER A 29 4.76 24.33 -2.16
CA SER A 29 5.29 25.67 -2.40
C SER A 29 5.43 26.06 -3.87
N ASP A 30 5.62 25.08 -4.76
CA ASP A 30 5.69 25.28 -6.21
C ASP A 30 4.54 24.61 -6.97
N GLY A 31 3.52 24.10 -6.26
CA GLY A 31 2.35 23.47 -6.86
C GLY A 31 2.60 22.10 -7.48
N SER A 32 3.75 21.47 -7.24
CA SER A 32 4.06 20.12 -7.75
C SER A 32 3.03 19.09 -7.27
N ALA A 33 2.63 19.15 -6.00
CA ALA A 33 1.71 18.19 -5.42
C ALA A 33 0.76 18.78 -4.35
N SER A 34 -0.34 18.07 -4.12
CA SER A 34 -1.27 18.27 -2.99
C SER A 34 -1.63 16.92 -2.36
N PHE A 35 -2.08 16.93 -1.10
CA PHE A 35 -2.15 15.72 -0.28
C PHE A 35 -3.49 15.58 0.44
N GLU A 36 -4.21 14.49 0.17
CA GLU A 36 -5.41 14.08 0.89
C GLU A 36 -5.08 12.93 1.84
N PHE A 37 -5.52 13.00 3.09
CA PHE A 37 -5.16 12.00 4.11
C PHE A 37 -6.40 11.30 4.60
N ILE A 38 -6.36 9.96 4.61
CA ILE A 38 -7.43 9.15 5.19
C ILE A 38 -6.94 8.41 6.43
N GLN A 39 -7.89 8.07 7.30
CA GLN A 39 -7.64 7.37 8.55
C GLN A 39 -7.94 5.88 8.36
N GLY A 40 -7.01 4.99 8.70
CA GLY A 40 -7.29 3.55 8.71
C GLY A 40 -8.53 3.21 9.55
N ARG A 41 -9.34 2.25 9.11
CA ARG A 41 -10.63 1.90 9.76
C ARG A 41 -10.48 0.92 10.92
N VAL A 42 -9.32 0.28 11.08
CA VAL A 42 -9.10 -0.72 12.13
C VAL A 42 -8.53 -0.03 13.35
N SER A 43 -9.36 0.14 14.39
CA SER A 43 -8.88 0.69 15.67
C SER A 43 -8.06 -0.35 16.42
N VAL A 44 -6.90 0.06 16.93
CA VAL A 44 -5.97 -0.83 17.65
C VAL A 44 -5.40 -0.16 18.89
N ALA A 45 -4.96 -0.98 19.84
CA ALA A 45 -4.13 -0.53 20.95
C ALA A 45 -2.70 -1.04 20.72
N PRO A 46 -1.67 -0.21 20.87
CA PRO A 46 -0.30 -0.68 20.92
C PRO A 46 -0.11 -1.74 22.00
N PRO A 47 0.85 -2.67 21.82
CA PRO A 47 1.22 -3.60 22.87
C PRO A 47 1.65 -2.88 24.14
N PRO A 48 1.46 -3.51 25.32
CA PRO A 48 1.96 -2.98 26.58
C PRO A 48 3.46 -2.67 26.50
N GLY A 49 3.84 -1.42 26.81
CA GLY A 49 5.24 -0.95 26.80
C GLY A 49 5.67 -0.23 25.52
N PHE A 50 4.86 -0.27 24.45
CA PHE A 50 5.13 0.41 23.18
C PHE A 50 4.25 1.64 22.94
N GLU A 51 3.45 2.06 23.92
CA GLU A 51 2.51 3.18 23.77
C GLU A 51 3.21 4.49 23.40
N SER A 52 4.40 4.73 23.95
CA SER A 52 5.21 5.90 23.63
C SER A 52 5.88 5.81 22.25
N TYR A 53 6.15 4.60 21.76
CA TYR A 53 6.81 4.36 20.48
C TYR A 53 5.91 4.77 19.30
N PHE A 54 4.64 4.38 19.35
CA PHE A 54 3.65 4.70 18.31
C PHE A 54 3.01 6.10 18.47
N GLY A 55 3.43 6.86 19.48
CA GLY A 55 2.97 8.23 19.68
C GLY A 55 1.54 8.33 20.22
N PRO A 56 0.90 9.50 20.11
CA PRO A 56 -0.36 9.78 20.79
C PRO A 56 -1.54 9.01 20.18
N LYS A 57 -2.42 8.50 21.06
CA LYS A 57 -3.72 7.91 20.71
C LYS A 57 -4.64 8.94 20.01
N PRO A 58 -5.67 8.49 19.26
CA PRO A 58 -6.00 7.09 18.91
C PRO A 58 -5.06 6.50 17.86
N HIS A 59 -4.99 5.16 17.81
CA HIS A 59 -4.14 4.40 16.87
C HIS A 59 -5.00 3.53 15.95
N PHE A 60 -4.57 3.44 14.70
CA PHE A 60 -5.31 2.74 13.67
C PHE A 60 -4.39 1.97 12.71
N ARG A 61 -5.00 1.08 11.95
CA ARG A 61 -4.41 0.27 10.88
C ARG A 61 -5.32 0.31 9.64
N PHE A 62 -4.73 0.07 8.47
CA PHE A 62 -5.46 -0.14 7.22
C PHE A 62 -5.77 -1.61 6.99
N LEU A 63 -4.84 -2.49 7.36
CA LEU A 63 -4.97 -3.92 7.18
C LEU A 63 -5.47 -4.54 8.49
N LYS A 64 -6.64 -5.18 8.42
CA LYS A 64 -7.21 -5.91 9.55
C LYS A 64 -6.47 -7.24 9.70
N ASP A 65 -5.93 -7.48 10.87
CA ASP A 65 -5.60 -8.84 11.30
C ASP A 65 -6.67 -9.38 12.26
N ARG A 66 -6.67 -10.69 12.51
CA ARG A 66 -7.60 -11.35 13.45
C ARG A 66 -7.36 -11.02 14.94
N GLY A 67 -6.68 -9.93 15.26
CA GLY A 67 -6.29 -9.58 16.64
C GLY A 67 -4.95 -10.19 17.06
N GLU A 68 -4.26 -10.86 16.13
CA GLU A 68 -2.85 -11.22 16.27
C GLU A 68 -1.93 -10.00 16.18
N ALA A 69 -2.48 -8.79 15.96
CA ALA A 69 -1.81 -7.51 16.17
C ALA A 69 -1.01 -7.45 17.48
N GLU A 70 -1.53 -8.04 18.57
CA GLU A 70 -0.78 -8.15 19.83
C GLU A 70 0.48 -9.00 19.70
N ALA A 71 0.44 -10.10 18.93
CA ALA A 71 1.64 -10.87 18.60
C ALA A 71 2.53 -10.07 17.62
N SER A 72 1.98 -9.53 16.55
CA SER A 72 2.71 -8.85 15.47
C SER A 72 3.33 -7.50 15.86
N ALA A 73 2.83 -6.83 16.91
CA ALA A 73 3.46 -5.63 17.46
C ALA A 73 4.38 -5.91 18.65
N VAL A 74 4.22 -7.05 19.36
CA VAL A 74 5.31 -7.61 20.18
C VAL A 74 6.46 -8.09 19.26
N GLU A 75 6.15 -8.42 18.01
CA GLU A 75 7.08 -8.65 16.89
C GLU A 75 7.61 -7.37 16.22
N GLY A 76 7.41 -6.19 16.82
CA GLY A 76 8.26 -5.02 16.55
C GLY A 76 9.77 -5.30 16.73
N ILE A 77 10.13 -6.51 17.18
CA ILE A 77 11.46 -7.09 17.34
C ILE A 77 11.59 -8.44 16.59
N ARG A 78 10.86 -8.70 15.50
CA ARG A 78 11.27 -9.78 14.60
C ARG A 78 12.43 -9.26 13.75
N VAL A 79 13.62 -9.72 14.08
CA VAL A 79 14.78 -9.63 13.19
C VAL A 79 14.40 -10.42 11.95
N PHE A 80 14.39 -9.75 10.79
CA PHE A 80 14.22 -10.46 9.52
C PHE A 80 15.23 -11.62 9.48
N PRO A 81 14.77 -12.84 9.19
CA PRO A 81 15.68 -13.98 9.16
C PRO A 81 16.71 -13.75 8.06
N GLU A 82 17.96 -14.12 8.31
CA GLU A 82 18.96 -14.17 7.24
C GLU A 82 18.48 -15.14 6.17
N ALA A 83 18.31 -14.66 4.95
CA ALA A 83 17.83 -15.42 3.82
C ALA A 83 18.59 -15.00 2.55
N GLU A 84 18.47 -15.80 1.48
CA GLU A 84 19.16 -15.53 0.21
C GLU A 84 18.52 -14.35 -0.55
N THR A 85 17.19 -14.21 -0.45
CA THR A 85 16.42 -13.17 -1.12
C THR A 85 15.44 -12.47 -0.16
N PRO A 86 15.01 -11.22 -0.47
CA PRO A 86 13.94 -10.56 0.28
C PRO A 86 12.64 -11.39 0.34
N GLU A 87 12.31 -12.09 -0.74
CA GLU A 87 11.17 -12.98 -0.85
C GLU A 87 11.29 -14.18 0.11
N ASP A 88 12.45 -14.83 0.17
CA ASP A 88 12.72 -15.91 1.13
C ASP A 88 12.62 -15.41 2.58
N ALA A 89 13.13 -14.21 2.85
CA ALA A 89 13.07 -13.61 4.17
C ALA A 89 11.61 -13.41 4.62
N LEU A 90 10.74 -12.94 3.72
CA LEU A 90 9.31 -12.80 3.98
C LEU A 90 8.62 -14.14 4.20
N ARG A 91 8.89 -15.16 3.38
CA ARG A 91 8.30 -16.50 3.57
C ARG A 91 8.71 -17.13 4.90
N ALA A 92 9.96 -16.95 5.31
CA ALA A 92 10.46 -17.44 6.59
C ALA A 92 9.88 -16.67 7.78
N LEU A 93 9.68 -15.36 7.62
CA LEU A 93 9.10 -14.49 8.65
C LEU A 93 7.60 -14.76 8.85
N MET A 94 6.87 -14.96 7.76
CA MET A 94 5.42 -15.07 7.74
C MET A 94 4.98 -16.22 6.83
N PRO A 95 4.88 -17.46 7.35
CA PRO A 95 4.44 -18.61 6.57
C PRO A 95 3.06 -18.39 5.94
N LYS A 96 2.86 -18.89 4.72
CA LYS A 96 1.67 -18.63 3.90
C LYS A 96 0.35 -18.97 4.61
N ASP A 97 0.30 -20.13 5.28
CA ASP A 97 -0.91 -20.59 5.98
C ASP A 97 -1.29 -19.66 7.14
N ASP A 98 -0.29 -19.16 7.87
CA ASP A 98 -0.49 -18.19 8.96
C ASP A 98 -1.01 -16.86 8.40
N MET A 99 -0.48 -16.41 7.26
CA MET A 99 -0.91 -15.17 6.60
C MET A 99 -2.35 -15.22 6.11
N GLN A 100 -2.73 -16.30 5.41
CA GLN A 100 -4.09 -16.45 4.89
C GLN A 100 -5.13 -16.41 6.01
N VAL A 101 -4.80 -16.98 7.17
CA VAL A 101 -5.68 -16.97 8.34
C VAL A 101 -5.64 -15.61 9.04
N GLY A 102 -4.46 -15.06 9.28
CA GLY A 102 -4.23 -13.83 10.04
C GLY A 102 -4.80 -12.60 9.36
N PHE A 103 -4.68 -12.51 8.03
CA PHE A 103 -5.12 -11.38 7.19
C PHE A 103 -6.38 -11.67 6.40
N ALA A 104 -7.20 -12.62 6.84
CA ALA A 104 -8.50 -12.88 6.23
C ALA A 104 -9.31 -11.57 6.11
N ASP A 105 -9.83 -11.32 4.91
CA ASP A 105 -10.60 -10.12 4.51
C ASP A 105 -9.80 -8.79 4.48
N ALA A 106 -8.51 -8.78 4.83
CA ALA A 106 -7.70 -7.56 4.93
C ALA A 106 -7.66 -6.82 3.60
N ARG A 107 -7.42 -7.53 2.49
CA ARG A 107 -7.40 -6.95 1.15
C ARG A 107 -8.73 -6.32 0.78
N GLY A 108 -9.83 -7.06 0.97
CA GLY A 108 -11.17 -6.60 0.62
C GLY A 108 -11.53 -5.30 1.35
N LEU A 109 -11.37 -5.28 2.67
CA LEU A 109 -11.68 -4.11 3.51
C LEU A 109 -10.80 -2.90 3.19
N ALA A 110 -9.52 -3.11 2.89
CA ALA A 110 -8.62 -2.04 2.49
C ALA A 110 -9.02 -1.45 1.12
N LEU A 111 -9.27 -2.32 0.13
CA LEU A 111 -9.70 -1.87 -1.20
C LEU A 111 -11.05 -1.15 -1.15
N ASP A 112 -12.01 -1.63 -0.36
CA ASP A 112 -13.29 -0.94 -0.16
C ASP A 112 -13.07 0.50 0.31
N GLN A 113 -12.25 0.66 1.36
CA GLN A 113 -11.92 1.98 1.89
C GLN A 113 -11.19 2.87 0.86
N LEU A 114 -10.24 2.30 0.12
CA LEU A 114 -9.41 3.07 -0.82
C LEU A 114 -10.19 3.48 -2.06
N TYR A 115 -11.03 2.60 -2.60
CA TYR A 115 -11.93 2.93 -3.69
C TYR A 115 -12.99 3.95 -3.27
N GLU A 116 -13.54 3.88 -2.06
CA GLU A 116 -14.42 4.93 -1.54
C GLU A 116 -13.73 6.30 -1.49
N ALA A 117 -12.46 6.35 -1.05
CA ALA A 117 -11.68 7.59 -1.02
C ALA A 117 -11.40 8.14 -2.42
N LEU A 118 -11.06 7.25 -3.35
CA LEU A 118 -10.92 7.57 -4.76
C LEU A 118 -12.25 8.08 -5.34
N ASP A 119 -13.38 7.43 -5.11
CA ASP A 119 -14.69 7.84 -5.64
C ASP A 119 -15.14 9.20 -5.08
N ALA A 120 -14.81 9.50 -3.83
CA ALA A 120 -15.09 10.79 -3.20
C ALA A 120 -14.27 11.94 -3.83
N ASP A 121 -13.10 11.63 -4.38
CA ASP A 121 -12.19 12.62 -4.95
C ASP A 121 -11.52 12.13 -6.24
N PRO A 122 -12.17 12.37 -7.40
CA PRO A 122 -11.65 11.97 -8.71
C PRO A 122 -10.33 12.64 -9.12
N GLU A 123 -9.89 13.71 -8.45
CA GLU A 123 -8.62 14.38 -8.75
C GLU A 123 -7.41 13.60 -8.22
N ILE A 124 -7.63 12.65 -7.30
CA ILE A 124 -6.58 11.77 -6.78
C ILE A 124 -6.12 10.85 -7.90
N SER A 125 -4.84 11.01 -8.26
CA SER A 125 -4.13 10.19 -9.26
C SER A 125 -2.76 9.72 -8.79
N GLY A 126 -2.35 10.08 -7.56
CA GLY A 126 -1.16 9.53 -6.90
C GLY A 126 -1.51 8.88 -5.57
N ILE A 127 -0.66 8.00 -5.08
CA ILE A 127 -0.78 7.41 -3.74
C ILE A 127 0.54 7.42 -2.99
N ILE A 128 0.48 7.68 -1.68
CA ILE A 128 1.60 7.63 -0.75
C ILE A 128 1.24 6.69 0.38
N GLY A 129 2.10 5.73 0.69
CA GLY A 129 1.95 4.87 1.85
C GLY A 129 3.22 4.80 2.68
N TYR A 130 3.06 4.72 4.00
CA TYR A 130 4.15 4.48 4.95
C TYR A 130 3.96 3.14 5.64
N SER A 131 4.99 2.28 5.66
CA SER A 131 4.97 0.98 6.34
C SER A 131 3.75 0.13 5.94
N GLU A 132 2.86 -0.27 6.86
CA GLU A 132 1.60 -0.95 6.49
C GLU A 132 0.74 -0.16 5.50
N GLY A 133 0.71 1.17 5.60
CA GLY A 133 0.02 2.02 4.64
C GLY A 133 0.59 1.88 3.22
N ALA A 134 1.87 1.57 3.07
CA ALA A 134 2.46 1.25 1.77
C ALA A 134 1.96 -0.09 1.22
N SER A 135 1.77 -1.10 2.07
CA SER A 135 1.14 -2.36 1.65
C SER A 135 -0.30 -2.17 1.20
N ALA A 136 -1.09 -1.37 1.93
CA ALA A 136 -2.45 -1.02 1.50
C ALA A 136 -2.45 -0.23 0.18
N ALA A 137 -1.55 0.73 0.01
CA ALA A 137 -1.38 1.48 -1.24
C ALA A 137 -0.97 0.59 -2.41
N ALA A 138 0.02 -0.29 -2.21
CA ALA A 138 0.49 -1.23 -3.21
C ALA A 138 -0.60 -2.24 -3.58
N THR A 139 -1.44 -2.65 -2.62
CA THR A 139 -2.60 -3.52 -2.85
C THR A 139 -3.61 -2.88 -3.80
N LEU A 140 -3.87 -1.57 -3.66
CA LEU A 140 -4.70 -0.83 -4.63
C LEU A 140 -4.07 -0.82 -6.02
N VAL A 141 -2.78 -0.49 -6.14
CA VAL A 141 -2.08 -0.47 -7.43
C VAL A 141 -2.11 -1.86 -8.09
N TYR A 142 -1.89 -2.91 -7.30
CA TYR A 142 -1.95 -4.29 -7.75
C TYR A 142 -3.36 -4.64 -8.26
N ASP A 143 -4.41 -4.32 -7.50
CA ASP A 143 -5.80 -4.58 -7.89
C ASP A 143 -6.18 -3.83 -9.18
N GLU A 144 -5.79 -2.55 -9.32
CA GLU A 144 -6.08 -1.78 -10.53
C GLU A 144 -5.42 -2.40 -11.78
N GLN A 145 -4.22 -2.96 -11.67
CA GLN A 145 -3.55 -3.61 -12.81
C GLN A 145 -4.15 -4.98 -13.13
N GLU A 146 -4.52 -5.77 -12.13
CA GLU A 146 -5.25 -7.03 -12.36
C GLU A 146 -6.59 -6.77 -13.07
N ARG A 147 -7.33 -5.74 -12.64
CA ARG A 147 -8.58 -5.32 -13.28
C ARG A 147 -8.34 -4.73 -14.67
N MET A 148 -7.23 -4.03 -14.90
CA MET A 148 -6.87 -3.56 -16.23
C MET A 148 -6.71 -4.73 -17.19
N ARG A 149 -6.00 -5.79 -16.77
CA ARG A 149 -5.75 -6.98 -17.60
C ARG A 149 -6.99 -7.83 -17.81
N SER A 150 -7.80 -8.02 -16.77
CA SER A 150 -8.94 -8.94 -16.80
C SER A 150 -10.26 -8.30 -17.23
N GLU A 151 -10.48 -7.03 -16.92
CA GLU A 151 -11.74 -6.31 -17.13
C GLU A 151 -11.62 -5.12 -18.09
N GLY A 152 -10.40 -4.75 -18.49
CA GLY A 152 -10.15 -3.52 -19.25
C GLY A 152 -10.36 -2.24 -18.40
N TYR A 153 -10.27 -2.36 -17.07
CA TYR A 153 -10.33 -1.22 -16.16
C TYR A 153 -9.18 -0.22 -16.46
N VAL A 154 -9.45 1.07 -16.37
CA VAL A 154 -8.42 2.10 -16.52
C VAL A 154 -7.89 2.47 -15.13
N PRO A 155 -6.62 2.14 -14.79
CA PRO A 155 -6.05 2.48 -13.49
C PRO A 155 -6.16 3.96 -13.19
N ARG A 156 -6.60 4.32 -11.98
CA ARG A 156 -6.70 5.71 -11.55
C ARG A 156 -5.39 6.21 -10.95
N ILE A 157 -4.66 5.34 -10.27
CA ILE A 157 -3.34 5.66 -9.72
C ILE A 157 -2.32 5.62 -10.86
N LYS A 158 -1.64 6.75 -11.05
CA LYS A 158 -0.64 6.98 -12.09
C LYS A 158 0.78 7.08 -11.53
N ALA A 159 0.93 7.32 -10.23
CA ALA A 159 2.21 7.27 -9.54
C ALA A 159 2.05 6.83 -8.08
N ALA A 160 3.04 6.12 -7.55
CA ALA A 160 3.05 5.65 -6.17
C ALA A 160 4.33 6.00 -5.43
N ILE A 161 4.24 6.32 -4.14
CA ILE A 161 5.38 6.60 -3.27
C ILE A 161 5.27 5.72 -2.03
N PHE A 162 6.28 4.91 -1.77
CA PHE A 162 6.30 3.95 -0.68
C PHE A 162 7.43 4.27 0.29
N PHE A 163 7.08 4.63 1.52
CA PHE A 163 8.04 4.80 2.61
C PHE A 163 8.14 3.50 3.40
N MET A 164 9.28 2.81 3.29
CA MET A 164 9.64 1.63 4.09
C MET A 164 8.51 0.59 4.08
N GLY A 165 8.02 0.31 2.88
CA GLY A 165 6.78 -0.40 2.68
C GLY A 165 6.89 -1.91 2.79
N TRP A 166 5.72 -2.55 2.71
CA TRP A 166 5.58 -4.00 2.62
C TRP A 166 4.81 -4.35 1.34
N PRO A 167 4.96 -5.57 0.80
CA PRO A 167 4.34 -5.92 -0.48
C PRO A 167 2.82 -5.79 -0.47
N ALA A 168 2.25 -5.68 -1.68
CA ALA A 168 0.81 -5.75 -1.91
C ALA A 168 0.23 -7.10 -1.43
N LEU A 169 -1.07 -7.15 -1.12
CA LEU A 169 -1.77 -8.41 -0.86
C LEU A 169 -2.40 -8.98 -2.15
N THR A 170 -2.17 -10.26 -2.42
CA THR A 170 -2.85 -11.02 -3.49
C THR A 170 -4.31 -11.31 -3.12
N ALA A 171 -5.09 -11.86 -4.05
CA ALA A 171 -6.48 -12.27 -3.81
C ALA A 171 -6.62 -13.25 -2.62
N GLU A 172 -5.58 -14.03 -2.33
CA GLU A 172 -5.51 -14.96 -1.21
C GLU A 172 -5.11 -14.29 0.12
N ASN A 173 -5.00 -12.96 0.18
CA ASN A 173 -4.57 -12.18 1.35
C ASN A 173 -3.15 -12.53 1.84
N VAL A 174 -2.25 -12.86 0.92
CA VAL A 174 -0.83 -13.07 1.22
C VAL A 174 0.02 -12.02 0.49
N PRO A 175 1.25 -11.73 0.96
CA PRO A 175 2.13 -10.81 0.25
C PRO A 175 2.42 -11.29 -1.17
N ALA A 176 2.30 -10.39 -2.15
CA ALA A 176 2.74 -10.61 -3.51
C ALA A 176 4.28 -10.60 -3.56
N LEU A 177 4.87 -11.67 -4.07
CA LEU A 177 6.31 -11.83 -4.20
C LEU A 177 6.69 -11.91 -5.68
N SER A 178 7.83 -11.32 -6.04
CA SER A 178 8.23 -11.14 -7.45
C SER A 178 8.41 -12.46 -8.21
N ASP A 179 8.76 -13.54 -7.51
CA ASP A 179 8.94 -14.87 -8.07
C ASP A 179 7.66 -15.74 -8.05
N GLU A 180 6.56 -15.22 -7.50
CA GLU A 180 5.26 -15.89 -7.44
C GLU A 180 4.20 -15.22 -8.33
N ILE A 181 4.36 -13.94 -8.66
CA ILE A 181 3.44 -13.20 -9.53
C ILE A 181 3.80 -13.36 -11.01
N GLU A 182 2.79 -13.39 -11.86
CA GLU A 182 3.01 -13.56 -13.31
C GLU A 182 3.49 -12.28 -14.00
N ASN A 183 3.04 -11.12 -13.54
CA ASN A 183 3.30 -9.84 -14.19
C ASN A 183 3.71 -8.79 -13.15
N LEU A 184 4.82 -8.10 -13.42
CA LEU A 184 5.26 -6.96 -12.62
C LEU A 184 4.28 -5.79 -12.75
N LEU A 185 4.36 -4.87 -11.79
CA LEU A 185 3.54 -3.67 -11.75
C LEU A 185 4.17 -2.55 -12.60
N GLU A 186 3.49 -2.18 -13.69
CA GLU A 186 3.89 -1.12 -14.61
C GLU A 186 3.28 0.25 -14.22
N VAL A 187 3.67 0.75 -13.04
CA VAL A 187 3.27 2.09 -12.56
C VAL A 187 4.50 2.84 -12.06
N PRO A 188 4.74 4.10 -12.51
CA PRO A 188 5.80 4.94 -11.97
C PRO A 188 5.77 4.93 -10.44
N SER A 189 6.88 4.53 -9.82
CA SER A 189 6.93 4.42 -8.36
C SER A 189 8.26 4.86 -7.76
N LEU A 190 8.19 5.45 -6.57
CA LEU A 190 9.35 5.81 -5.77
C LEU A 190 9.33 5.03 -4.46
N HIS A 191 10.37 4.22 -4.24
CA HIS A 191 10.52 3.35 -3.09
C HIS A 191 11.60 3.89 -2.17
N ILE A 192 11.20 4.48 -1.05
CA ILE A 192 12.11 5.03 -0.04
C ILE A 192 12.41 3.96 0.99
N VAL A 193 13.68 3.55 1.08
CA VAL A 193 14.13 2.51 2.01
C VAL A 193 15.21 3.08 2.92
N GLY A 194 15.18 2.71 4.20
CA GLY A 194 16.26 3.03 5.14
C GLY A 194 17.33 1.95 5.10
N ALA A 195 18.59 2.30 4.83
CA ALA A 195 19.70 1.35 4.89
C ALA A 195 19.82 0.61 6.25
N ASN A 196 19.39 1.25 7.34
CA ASN A 196 19.40 0.70 8.70
C ASN A 196 17.99 0.29 9.17
N ASP A 197 17.02 0.18 8.26
CA ASP A 197 15.68 -0.27 8.59
C ASP A 197 15.70 -1.77 8.92
N PRO A 198 15.24 -2.21 10.11
CA PRO A 198 15.14 -3.63 10.44
C PRO A 198 14.19 -4.39 9.51
N TYR A 199 13.32 -3.70 8.77
CA TYR A 199 12.33 -4.28 7.86
C TYR A 199 12.68 -4.06 6.38
N LYS A 200 13.95 -3.74 6.07
CA LYS A 200 14.40 -3.43 4.70
C LYS A 200 14.02 -4.50 3.68
N ASP A 201 14.03 -5.79 4.05
CA ASP A 201 13.73 -6.87 3.11
C ASP A 201 12.25 -6.88 2.71
N GLY A 202 11.34 -6.45 3.60
CA GLY A 202 9.95 -6.20 3.22
C GLY A 202 9.81 -5.08 2.19
N ALA A 203 10.60 -4.02 2.32
CA ALA A 203 10.60 -2.91 1.38
C ALA A 203 11.27 -3.28 0.04
N LEU A 204 12.31 -4.10 0.06
CA LEU A 204 12.94 -4.63 -1.15
C LEU A 204 12.02 -5.60 -1.89
N ALA A 205 11.31 -6.47 -1.18
CA ALA A 205 10.31 -7.34 -1.79
C ALA A 205 9.16 -6.53 -2.43
N LEU A 206 8.73 -5.43 -1.81
CA LEU A 206 7.78 -4.50 -2.43
C LEU A 206 8.36 -3.85 -3.69
N TYR A 207 9.63 -3.45 -3.68
CA TYR A 207 10.30 -2.90 -4.87
C TYR A 207 10.35 -3.92 -6.01
N ASN A 208 10.66 -5.18 -5.70
CA ASN A 208 10.82 -6.25 -6.69
C ASN A 208 9.54 -6.63 -7.45
N ILE A 209 8.34 -6.27 -6.95
CA ILE A 209 7.09 -6.52 -7.68
C ILE A 209 6.74 -5.42 -8.72
N PHE A 210 7.56 -4.38 -8.85
CA PHE A 210 7.41 -3.33 -9.86
C PHE A 210 8.39 -3.51 -11.02
N ASP A 211 8.01 -3.03 -12.21
CA ASP A 211 8.90 -2.99 -13.36
C ASP A 211 10.10 -2.06 -13.10
N ASP A 212 11.31 -2.55 -13.39
CA ASP A 212 12.57 -1.87 -13.07
C ASP A 212 12.80 -0.60 -13.90
N ASN A 213 12.09 -0.43 -15.03
CA ASN A 213 12.12 0.79 -15.84
C ASN A 213 11.18 1.87 -15.30
N MET A 214 10.28 1.52 -14.37
CA MET A 214 9.28 2.44 -13.80
C MET A 214 9.46 2.66 -12.30
N ALA A 215 10.22 1.81 -11.62
CA ALA A 215 10.48 1.91 -10.19
C ALA A 215 11.82 2.57 -9.90
N VAL A 216 11.79 3.60 -9.05
CA VAL A 216 12.97 4.31 -8.55
C VAL A 216 13.21 3.90 -7.10
N PHE A 217 14.41 3.41 -6.79
CA PHE A 217 14.86 3.14 -5.44
C PHE A 217 15.58 4.35 -4.83
N PHE A 218 15.14 4.79 -3.64
CA PHE A 218 15.71 5.91 -2.90
C PHE A 218 16.22 5.45 -1.53
N ASP A 219 17.54 5.43 -1.35
CA ASP A 219 18.15 5.14 -0.06
C ASP A 219 18.13 6.39 0.84
N SER A 220 17.39 6.30 1.95
CA SER A 220 17.32 7.36 2.95
C SER A 220 18.46 7.33 3.97
N ALA A 221 19.33 6.30 3.95
CA ALA A 221 20.38 6.00 4.92
C ALA A 221 19.90 5.91 6.40
N GLY A 222 18.59 6.04 6.64
CA GLY A 222 17.96 6.05 7.95
C GLY A 222 17.52 4.66 8.41
N GLY A 223 16.81 4.62 9.53
CA GLY A 223 16.02 3.45 9.94
C GLY A 223 14.59 3.54 9.41
N HIS A 224 13.63 3.02 10.17
CA HIS A 224 12.19 3.05 9.84
C HIS A 224 11.54 4.45 10.05
N THR A 225 12.18 5.51 9.57
CA THR A 225 11.74 6.91 9.72
C THR A 225 11.79 7.72 8.43
N ILE A 226 10.80 8.59 8.19
CA ILE A 226 10.76 9.47 7.00
C ILE A 226 11.80 10.59 7.13
N PRO A 227 12.58 10.90 6.07
CA PRO A 227 13.47 12.06 6.04
C PRO A 227 12.73 13.38 6.23
N ARG A 228 13.21 14.23 7.15
CA ARG A 228 12.52 15.50 7.51
C ARG A 228 13.38 16.76 7.49
N HIS A 229 14.66 16.67 7.16
CA HIS A 229 15.58 17.81 7.28
C HIS A 229 16.79 17.65 6.35
N GLY A 230 17.48 18.76 6.09
CA GLY A 230 18.78 18.76 5.43
C GLY A 230 18.74 18.39 3.95
N LYS A 231 19.90 17.97 3.42
CA LYS A 231 20.09 17.65 2.00
C LYS A 231 19.19 16.49 1.54
N LEU A 232 19.07 15.45 2.35
CA LEU A 232 18.27 14.27 2.01
C LEU A 232 16.79 14.59 1.78
N LEU A 233 16.22 15.53 2.55
CA LEU A 233 14.85 16.00 2.32
C LEU A 233 14.70 16.70 0.97
N GLN A 234 15.70 17.50 0.56
CA GLN A 234 15.67 18.19 -0.72
C GLN A 234 15.78 17.21 -1.89
N GLU A 235 16.65 16.19 -1.75
CA GLU A 235 16.80 15.11 -2.72
C GLU A 235 15.53 14.27 -2.83
N LEU A 236 14.88 13.95 -1.71
CA LEU A 236 13.58 13.27 -1.69
C LEU A 236 12.51 14.10 -2.40
N ALA A 237 12.40 15.39 -2.09
CA ALA A 237 11.44 16.27 -2.75
C ALA A 237 11.69 16.39 -4.26
N GLN A 238 12.96 16.40 -4.69
CA GLN A 238 13.30 16.38 -6.11
C GLN A 238 12.91 15.06 -6.77
N ALA A 239 13.22 13.92 -6.15
CA ALA A 239 12.83 12.60 -6.67
C ALA A 239 11.31 12.46 -6.85
N VAL A 240 10.51 13.05 -5.94
CA VAL A 240 9.05 13.09 -6.10
C VAL A 240 8.63 13.95 -7.28
N LYS A 241 9.30 15.07 -7.55
CA LYS A 241 9.00 15.92 -8.72
C LYS A 241 9.36 15.22 -10.03
N ASP A 242 10.50 14.54 -10.05
CA ASP A 242 10.94 13.75 -11.21
C ASP A 242 9.94 12.63 -11.50
N LEU A 243 9.51 11.89 -10.46
CA LEU A 243 8.44 10.89 -10.57
C LEU A 243 7.15 11.46 -11.19
N ILE A 244 6.72 12.66 -10.74
CA ILE A 244 5.51 13.31 -11.27
C ILE A 244 5.68 13.69 -12.74
N ALA A 245 6.88 14.15 -13.14
CA ALA A 245 7.17 14.55 -14.50
C ALA A 245 7.25 13.35 -15.48
N ASP A 246 7.62 12.18 -14.98
CA ASP A 246 7.71 10.94 -15.78
C ASP A 246 6.35 10.28 -16.05
N VAL A 247 5.27 10.74 -15.40
CA VAL A 247 3.92 10.21 -15.66
C VAL A 247 3.44 10.64 -17.05
N PRO A 248 3.16 9.70 -17.99
CA PRO A 248 2.77 10.05 -19.35
C PRO A 248 1.44 10.83 -19.41
N GLU A 249 1.40 11.91 -20.20
CA GLU A 249 0.21 12.76 -20.38
C GLU A 249 -1.00 12.00 -20.97
N ASP A 250 -0.77 10.96 -21.78
CA ASP A 250 -1.84 10.17 -22.44
C ASP A 250 -2.64 9.27 -21.47
N ASN A 251 -2.18 9.12 -20.22
CA ASN A 251 -2.93 8.44 -19.16
C ASN A 251 -4.04 9.32 -18.54
N CYS A 252 -4.16 10.58 -18.97
CA CYS A 252 -5.26 11.50 -18.63
C CYS A 252 -6.49 11.31 -19.52
N VAL A 253 -6.96 10.06 -19.72
CA VAL A 253 -8.31 9.87 -20.26
C VAL A 253 -9.29 10.16 -19.13
N ALA A 254 -10.20 11.10 -19.35
CA ALA A 254 -11.28 11.44 -18.41
C ALA A 254 -11.93 10.16 -17.87
N PRO A 255 -12.30 10.09 -16.57
CA PRO A 255 -12.86 8.88 -16.00
C PRO A 255 -14.11 8.50 -16.79
N ALA A 256 -13.99 7.46 -17.61
CA ALA A 256 -15.13 6.85 -18.27
C ALA A 256 -16.05 6.36 -17.15
N VAL A 257 -17.33 6.71 -17.27
CA VAL A 257 -18.39 6.43 -16.31
C VAL A 257 -18.19 5.07 -15.64
N VAL A 258 -17.88 5.12 -14.34
CA VAL A 258 -17.62 3.98 -13.47
C VAL A 258 -18.79 3.00 -13.59
N ALA A 259 -18.51 1.80 -14.12
CA ALA A 259 -19.38 0.66 -13.90
C ALA A 259 -19.39 0.41 -12.39
N LYS A 260 -20.51 0.75 -11.73
CA LYS A 260 -20.70 0.47 -10.31
C LYS A 260 -20.35 -0.99 -10.06
N ARG A 261 -19.50 -1.21 -9.04
CA ARG A 261 -19.19 -2.50 -8.46
C ARG A 261 -20.51 -3.26 -8.27
N LEU A 262 -20.73 -4.30 -9.08
CA LEU A 262 -21.81 -5.23 -8.84
C LEU A 262 -21.39 -6.03 -7.62
N ASP A 263 -21.92 -5.67 -6.46
CA ASP A 263 -21.77 -6.44 -5.22
C ASP A 263 -22.04 -7.92 -5.54
N SER A 264 -21.04 -8.76 -5.31
CA SER A 264 -21.12 -10.20 -5.44
C SER A 264 -21.98 -10.79 -4.32
N ALA A 265 -23.28 -10.52 -4.41
CA ALA A 265 -24.33 -11.32 -3.81
C ALA A 265 -25.24 -11.83 -4.96
N VAL A 266 -24.64 -12.56 -5.91
CA VAL A 266 -25.45 -13.39 -6.80
C VAL A 266 -25.69 -14.70 -6.06
N ASP A 267 -26.83 -14.72 -5.39
CA ASP A 267 -27.48 -15.91 -4.85
C ASP A 267 -27.67 -16.90 -6.01
N ILE A 268 -26.79 -17.90 -6.12
CA ILE A 268 -26.89 -18.95 -7.15
C ILE A 268 -28.14 -19.77 -6.81
N PRO A 269 -29.18 -19.82 -7.67
CA PRO A 269 -30.34 -20.64 -7.38
C PRO A 269 -29.93 -22.12 -7.33
N ASN A 270 -30.26 -22.75 -6.21
CA ASN A 270 -30.08 -24.17 -5.94
C ASN A 270 -30.54 -25.03 -7.14
N LEU A 271 -29.62 -25.78 -7.75
CA LEU A 271 -29.81 -26.65 -8.92
C LEU A 271 -30.75 -27.86 -8.71
N SER A 272 -31.57 -27.85 -7.65
CA SER A 272 -32.52 -28.93 -7.33
C SER A 272 -33.91 -28.79 -8.00
N SER A 273 -34.13 -27.80 -8.87
CA SER A 273 -35.44 -27.56 -9.50
C SER A 273 -35.55 -27.87 -11.00
N LEU A 274 -34.53 -28.45 -11.65
CA LEU A 274 -34.66 -28.97 -13.01
C LEU A 274 -35.33 -30.36 -12.98
N LYS A 275 -36.66 -30.36 -12.81
CA LYS A 275 -37.48 -31.51 -13.16
C LYS A 275 -37.43 -31.69 -14.68
N ILE A 276 -36.89 -32.83 -15.09
CA ILE A 276 -37.09 -33.39 -16.41
C ILE A 276 -38.58 -33.77 -16.51
N GLU A 277 -39.33 -33.08 -17.36
CA GLU A 277 -40.63 -33.56 -17.83
C GLU A 277 -40.62 -33.64 -19.37
N ASN A 278 -40.89 -34.86 -19.82
CA ASN A 278 -41.01 -35.42 -21.15
C ASN A 278 -41.60 -34.53 -22.26
N MET A 279 -41.01 -34.64 -23.46
CA MET A 279 -41.70 -34.98 -24.70
C MET A 279 -40.74 -35.72 -25.66
#